data_AF-A0A8T7L0A1-F1
#
_entry.id   AF-A0A8T7L0A1-F1
#
_cell.length_a   1.000
_cell.length_b   1.000
_cell.length_c   1.000
_cell.angle_alpha   90.00
_cell.angle_beta   90.00
_cell.angle_gamma   90.00
#
_symmetry.space_group_name_H-M   'P 1'
#
loop_
_entity.id
_entity.type
_entity.pdbx_description
1 polymer ?
#
loop_
_entity_poly.entity_id
_entity_poly.type
_entity_poly.pdbx_seq_one_letter_code
_entity_poly.pdbx_strand_id
1 'polypeptide(L)'
;MKIIDKTPLLDEKGNLGVVQRIQGMFQFGFNWPRELEVQKAIIAFFDRQLEKGYTLIRNMPLGASGIVIPMILLGPAGIFVISVSYLKGRYEAKGEAWNVDSGRGYKPAPENLIQTTRRMARALTVFIERQGVKVPTEIEPVLIAGDPGLHIESNRPAIRVMMIDGIKSFVTGLATARPVLSAESVFEMTERILNPRPPKKETPESSAPTVPPAARPAPGESQPKQEVSRARAIFNASEQARPFSPEDFDFAMTDDASFLPELPGSAPISPAGAAKPAGSAKPKARRILGMTMLQIAVIMALALCLIAIVTGGVIYYFLYLA
;
A
#
# COMPACT_ATOMS: atom_id res chain seq x y z
N MET A 1 14.13 -7.39 -15.28
CA MET A 1 13.74 -6.15 -14.56
C MET A 1 14.86 -5.75 -13.58
N LYS A 2 14.95 -4.51 -13.08
CA LYS A 2 15.89 -4.17 -11.97
C LYS A 2 15.19 -4.44 -10.63
N ILE A 3 15.78 -5.25 -9.76
CA ILE A 3 15.23 -5.55 -8.44
C ILE A 3 16.12 -4.92 -7.37
N ILE A 4 15.53 -4.18 -6.45
CA ILE A 4 16.22 -3.53 -5.33
C ILE A 4 15.57 -4.01 -4.04
N ASP A 5 16.30 -4.79 -3.26
CA ASP A 5 15.81 -5.33 -1.99
C ASP A 5 16.28 -4.46 -0.82
N LYS A 6 15.35 -3.93 -0.03
CA LYS A 6 15.59 -3.19 1.22
C LYS A 6 15.07 -3.93 2.45
N THR A 7 14.79 -5.22 2.32
CA THR A 7 14.34 -6.05 3.45
C THR A 7 15.40 -6.02 4.55
N PRO A 8 15.04 -5.63 5.78
CA PRO A 8 15.98 -5.62 6.89
C PRO A 8 16.40 -7.05 7.24
N LEU A 9 17.59 -7.20 7.82
CA LEU A 9 18.10 -8.47 8.35
C LEU A 9 18.37 -9.57 7.31
N LEU A 10 18.50 -9.23 6.02
CA LEU A 10 19.01 -10.15 5.01
C LEU A 10 20.54 -10.26 5.10
N ASP A 11 21.05 -11.48 4.93
CA ASP A 11 22.47 -11.70 4.71
C ASP A 11 22.89 -11.27 3.28
N GLU A 12 24.20 -11.17 3.01
CA GLU A 12 24.73 -10.78 1.69
C GLU A 12 24.25 -11.67 0.54
N LYS A 13 23.75 -12.87 0.86
CA LYS A 13 23.21 -13.84 -0.10
C LYS A 13 21.69 -13.73 -0.29
N GLY A 14 21.03 -12.78 0.38
CA GLY A 14 19.59 -12.55 0.29
C GLY A 14 18.74 -13.64 0.97
N ASN A 15 19.33 -14.39 1.90
CA ASN A 15 18.67 -15.38 2.72
C ASN A 15 18.42 -14.86 4.14
N LEU A 16 17.42 -15.46 4.79
CA LEU A 16 17.10 -15.22 6.19
C LEU A 16 17.66 -16.37 7.01
N GLY A 17 18.77 -16.13 7.71
CA GLY A 17 19.26 -17.04 8.75
C GLY A 17 18.22 -17.23 9.87
N VAL A 18 18.35 -18.32 10.63
CA VAL A 18 17.35 -18.71 11.65
C VAL A 18 17.19 -17.63 12.72
N VAL A 19 18.29 -17.00 13.15
CA VAL A 19 18.26 -15.92 14.15
C VAL A 19 17.55 -14.67 13.60
N GLN A 20 17.83 -14.30 12.35
CA GLN A 20 17.21 -13.16 11.67
C GLN A 20 15.70 -13.37 11.47
N ARG A 21 15.26 -14.61 11.21
CA ARG A 21 13.83 -14.95 11.14
C ARG A 21 13.14 -14.70 12.47
N ILE A 22 13.74 -15.17 13.57
CA ILE A 22 13.19 -14.98 14.91
C ILE A 22 13.13 -13.48 15.25
N GLN A 23 14.22 -12.75 15.02
CA GLN A 23 14.26 -11.29 15.25
C GLN A 23 13.23 -10.55 14.40
N GLY A 24 13.12 -10.88 13.11
CA GLY A 24 12.13 -10.29 12.21
C GLY A 24 10.70 -10.62 12.62
N MET A 25 10.44 -11.83 13.14
CA MET A 25 9.12 -12.21 13.66
C MET A 25 8.73 -11.38 14.90
N PHE A 26 9.70 -10.99 15.74
CA PHE A 26 9.43 -10.10 16.87
C PHE A 26 9.16 -8.65 16.44
N GLN A 27 9.83 -8.16 15.38
CA GLN A 27 9.68 -6.77 14.91
C GLN A 27 8.48 -6.57 13.97
N PHE A 28 8.28 -7.48 13.03
CA PHE A 28 7.29 -7.36 11.94
C PHE A 28 6.12 -8.35 12.09
N GLY A 29 6.15 -9.20 13.11
CA GLY A 29 5.10 -10.17 13.43
C GLY A 29 5.35 -11.58 12.90
N PHE A 30 4.65 -12.55 13.49
CA PHE A 30 4.86 -13.99 13.24
C PHE A 30 4.67 -14.43 11.78
N ASN A 31 3.95 -13.66 10.98
CA ASN A 31 3.64 -14.03 9.59
C ASN A 31 4.63 -13.46 8.56
N TRP A 32 5.56 -12.61 8.98
CA TRP A 32 6.53 -11.95 8.09
C TRP A 32 7.31 -12.93 7.18
N PRO A 33 7.80 -14.09 7.66
CA PRO A 33 8.51 -15.02 6.77
C PRO A 33 7.67 -15.55 5.61
N ARG A 34 6.37 -15.81 5.84
CA ARG A 34 5.45 -16.26 4.79
C ARG A 34 5.20 -15.16 3.78
N GLU A 35 5.03 -13.93 4.25
CA GLU A 35 4.87 -12.78 3.37
C GLU A 35 6.10 -12.62 2.45
N LEU A 36 7.31 -12.76 3.00
CA LEU A 36 8.54 -12.68 2.22
C LEU A 36 8.69 -13.81 1.19
N GLU A 37 8.26 -15.02 1.53
CA GLU A 37 8.26 -16.16 0.60
C GLU A 37 7.33 -15.91 -0.59
N VAL A 38 6.11 -15.45 -0.31
CA VAL A 38 5.12 -15.13 -1.34
C VAL A 38 5.59 -13.96 -2.20
N GLN A 39 6.12 -12.89 -1.59
CA GLN A 39 6.73 -11.78 -2.34
C GLN A 39 7.85 -12.28 -3.25
N LYS A 40 8.74 -13.17 -2.77
CA LYS A 40 9.82 -13.73 -3.58
C LYS A 40 9.30 -14.49 -4.80
N ALA A 41 8.23 -15.26 -4.65
CA ALA A 41 7.59 -15.97 -5.77
C ALA A 41 7.00 -14.99 -6.81
N ILE A 42 6.32 -13.94 -6.36
CA ILE A 42 5.76 -12.91 -7.24
C ILE A 42 6.87 -12.13 -7.96
N ILE A 43 7.94 -11.74 -7.25
CA ILE A 43 9.10 -11.05 -7.84
C ILE A 43 9.76 -11.91 -8.91
N ALA A 44 9.95 -13.20 -8.64
CA ALA A 44 10.51 -14.14 -9.62
C ALA A 44 9.61 -14.28 -10.86
N PHE A 45 8.28 -14.21 -10.68
CA PHE A 45 7.34 -14.19 -11.80
C PHE A 45 7.45 -12.89 -12.61
N PHE A 46 7.47 -11.73 -11.93
CA PHE A 46 7.63 -10.42 -12.57
C PHE A 46 8.94 -10.31 -13.34
N ASP A 47 10.05 -10.78 -12.79
CA ASP A 47 11.35 -10.69 -13.46
C ASP A 47 11.42 -11.50 -14.76
N ARG A 48 10.71 -12.63 -14.82
CA ARG A 48 10.62 -13.47 -16.02
C ARG A 48 9.72 -12.90 -17.10
N GLN A 49 8.75 -12.05 -16.75
CA GLN A 49 7.68 -11.62 -17.66
C GLN A 49 7.75 -10.14 -18.02
N LEU A 50 8.35 -9.29 -17.18
CA LEU A 50 8.54 -7.87 -17.43
C LEU A 50 9.88 -7.60 -18.11
N GLU A 51 9.83 -6.81 -19.17
CA GLU A 51 10.99 -6.42 -19.96
C GLU A 51 11.94 -5.46 -19.21
N LYS A 52 13.01 -5.04 -19.90
CA LYS A 52 13.92 -3.99 -19.42
C LYS A 52 13.15 -2.66 -19.31
N GLY A 53 13.44 -1.88 -18.27
CA GLY A 53 12.79 -0.59 -18.01
C GLY A 53 11.89 -0.58 -16.77
N TYR A 54 11.51 -1.74 -16.26
CA TYR A 54 10.87 -1.86 -14.95
C TYR A 54 11.90 -1.90 -13.83
N THR A 55 11.61 -1.22 -12.72
CA THR A 55 12.34 -1.30 -11.45
C THR A 55 11.37 -1.66 -10.33
N LEU A 56 11.68 -2.72 -9.59
CA LEU A 56 10.94 -3.15 -8.41
C LEU A 56 11.77 -2.91 -7.15
N ILE A 57 11.19 -2.17 -6.20
CA ILE A 57 11.78 -1.90 -4.89
C ILE A 57 10.97 -2.68 -3.85
N ARG A 58 11.65 -3.47 -3.03
CA ARG A 58 11.02 -4.33 -2.02
C ARG A 58 11.26 -3.80 -0.62
N ASN A 59 10.22 -3.83 0.22
CA ASN A 59 10.23 -3.50 1.64
C ASN A 59 10.86 -2.13 1.92
N MET A 60 10.43 -1.10 1.17
CA MET A 60 10.98 0.24 1.28
C MET A 60 10.35 1.00 2.47
N PRO A 61 11.12 1.40 3.49
CA PRO A 61 10.62 2.28 4.55
C PRO A 61 10.49 3.72 4.02
N LEU A 62 9.33 4.35 4.25
CA LEU A 62 9.08 5.73 3.84
C LEU A 62 9.54 6.73 4.91
N GLY A 63 10.83 7.07 4.90
CA GLY A 63 11.42 8.08 5.78
C GLY A 63 11.10 7.83 7.26
N ALA A 64 10.76 8.89 7.99
CA ALA A 64 10.44 8.82 9.42
C ALA A 64 9.00 8.35 9.73
N SER A 65 8.18 8.04 8.72
CA SER A 65 6.77 7.67 8.95
C SER A 65 6.58 6.28 9.55
N GLY A 66 7.62 5.44 9.52
CA GLY A 66 7.55 4.03 9.93
C GLY A 66 6.70 3.15 8.99
N ILE A 67 6.09 3.72 7.94
CA ILE A 67 5.33 2.96 6.95
C ILE A 67 6.33 2.25 6.03
N VAL A 68 6.25 0.93 6.00
CA VAL A 68 7.04 0.10 5.09
C VAL A 68 6.14 -0.34 3.94
N ILE A 69 6.55 -0.04 2.71
CA ILE A 69 5.83 -0.49 1.52
C ILE A 69 6.39 -1.85 1.07
N PRO A 70 5.56 -2.90 0.99
CA PRO A 70 6.02 -4.25 0.63
C PRO A 70 6.70 -4.30 -0.74
N MET A 71 6.06 -3.75 -1.78
CA MET A 71 6.62 -3.69 -3.12
C MET A 71 6.17 -2.41 -3.82
N ILE A 72 7.14 -1.71 -4.44
CA ILE A 72 6.91 -0.57 -5.33
C ILE A 72 7.41 -1.00 -6.71
N LEU A 73 6.53 -1.02 -7.70
CA LEU A 73 6.90 -1.29 -9.08
C LEU A 73 6.83 0.01 -9.87
N LEU A 74 7.96 0.42 -10.45
CA LEU A 74 8.06 1.56 -11.34
C LEU A 74 8.35 1.06 -12.75
N GLY A 75 7.69 1.61 -13.74
CA GLY A 75 8.00 1.34 -15.14
C GLY A 75 7.29 2.28 -16.09
N PRO A 76 7.42 2.06 -17.41
CA PRO A 76 6.81 2.93 -18.42
C PRO A 76 5.30 3.06 -18.26
N ALA A 77 4.61 1.98 -17.84
CA ALA A 77 3.17 1.99 -17.62
C ALA A 77 2.69 2.85 -16.43
N GLY A 78 3.57 3.19 -15.49
CA GLY A 78 3.21 3.94 -14.28
C GLY A 78 3.94 3.50 -13.02
N ILE A 79 3.42 3.94 -11.87
CA ILE A 79 3.93 3.60 -10.53
C ILE A 79 2.85 2.81 -9.81
N PHE A 80 3.20 1.63 -9.31
CA PHE A 80 2.28 0.73 -8.62
C PHE A 80 2.80 0.43 -7.21
N VAL A 81 1.91 0.55 -6.22
CA VAL A 81 2.17 0.10 -4.85
C VAL A 81 1.45 -1.22 -4.67
N ILE A 82 2.24 -2.29 -4.52
CA ILE A 82 1.73 -3.65 -4.50
C ILE A 82 1.82 -4.19 -3.07
N SER A 83 0.66 -4.47 -2.49
CA SER A 83 0.54 -5.21 -1.23
C SER A 83 0.23 -6.67 -1.54
N VAL A 84 0.88 -7.59 -0.82
CA VAL A 84 0.73 -9.03 -1.00
C VAL A 84 0.13 -9.62 0.26
N SER A 85 -0.99 -10.32 0.11
CA SER A 85 -1.66 -11.00 1.21
C SER A 85 -1.47 -12.51 1.14
N TYR A 86 -1.21 -13.14 2.28
CA TYR A 86 -1.13 -14.59 2.48
C TYR A 86 -2.35 -15.14 3.22
N LEU A 87 -3.42 -14.35 3.35
CA LEU A 87 -4.66 -14.78 4.00
C LEU A 87 -5.28 -15.95 3.24
N LYS A 88 -6.17 -16.71 3.91
CA LYS A 88 -6.92 -17.83 3.33
C LYS A 88 -8.40 -17.69 3.63
N GLY A 89 -9.24 -18.28 2.79
CA GLY A 89 -10.69 -18.26 2.93
C GLY A 89 -11.37 -17.40 1.88
N ARG A 90 -12.62 -17.02 2.15
CA ARG A 90 -13.43 -16.19 1.25
C ARG A 90 -13.56 -14.78 1.82
N TYR A 91 -13.26 -13.80 1.00
CA TYR A 91 -13.33 -12.38 1.33
C TYR A 91 -14.14 -11.64 0.28
N GLU A 92 -14.72 -10.52 0.68
CA GLU A 92 -15.43 -9.60 -0.20
C GLU A 92 -14.73 -8.24 -0.16
N ALA A 93 -14.40 -7.72 -1.34
CA ALA A 93 -13.85 -6.39 -1.56
C ALA A 93 -14.95 -5.50 -2.13
N LYS A 94 -15.57 -4.66 -1.29
CA LYS A 94 -16.70 -3.80 -1.68
C LYS A 94 -16.40 -2.33 -1.44
N GLY A 95 -16.09 -1.58 -2.50
CA GLY A 95 -15.62 -0.19 -2.34
C GLY A 95 -14.37 -0.15 -1.46
N GLU A 96 -14.45 0.54 -0.33
CA GLU A 96 -13.38 0.61 0.67
C GLU A 96 -13.45 -0.48 1.75
N ALA A 97 -14.50 -1.30 1.77
CA ALA A 97 -14.70 -2.33 2.78
C ALA A 97 -14.01 -3.64 2.41
N TRP A 98 -13.33 -4.23 3.38
CA TRP A 98 -12.73 -5.56 3.29
C TRP A 98 -13.43 -6.48 4.28
N ASN A 99 -14.23 -7.40 3.76
CA ASN A 99 -15.06 -8.30 4.58
C ASN A 99 -14.57 -9.75 4.46
N VAL A 100 -14.75 -10.53 5.52
CA VAL A 100 -14.47 -11.96 5.60
C VAL A 100 -15.77 -12.75 5.71
N ASP A 101 -15.85 -13.88 5.02
CA ASP A 101 -17.00 -14.79 5.11
C ASP A 101 -17.08 -15.44 6.49
N SER A 102 -18.24 -15.32 7.13
CA SER A 102 -18.53 -15.93 8.43
C SER A 102 -19.53 -17.09 8.35
N GLY A 103 -19.88 -17.55 7.15
CA GLY A 103 -20.86 -18.61 6.87
C GLY A 103 -22.33 -18.16 6.99
N ARG A 104 -22.60 -17.06 7.70
CA ARG A 104 -23.92 -16.39 7.74
C ARG A 104 -23.91 -15.05 6.97
N GLY A 105 -22.91 -14.85 6.13
CA GLY A 105 -22.65 -13.61 5.40
C GLY A 105 -21.28 -13.01 5.73
N TYR A 106 -21.04 -11.86 5.11
CA TYR A 106 -19.78 -11.13 5.19
C TYR A 106 -19.74 -10.22 6.42
N LYS A 107 -18.62 -10.23 7.14
CA LYS A 107 -18.34 -9.33 8.27
C LYS A 107 -17.05 -8.57 8.03
N PRO A 108 -16.90 -7.33 8.54
CA PRO A 108 -15.63 -6.63 8.44
C PRO A 108 -14.48 -7.48 8.98
N ALA A 109 -13.42 -7.62 8.18
CA ALA A 109 -12.23 -8.33 8.60
C ALA A 109 -11.49 -7.55 9.71
N PRO A 110 -10.66 -8.21 10.53
CA PRO A 110 -9.89 -7.53 11.57
C PRO A 110 -8.98 -6.42 11.04
N GLU A 111 -8.45 -6.60 9.83
CA GLU A 111 -7.63 -5.62 9.12
C GLU A 111 -8.24 -5.34 7.75
N ASN A 112 -8.35 -4.06 7.41
CA ASN A 112 -8.84 -3.63 6.11
C ASN A 112 -7.69 -3.43 5.13
N LEU A 113 -7.39 -4.48 4.35
CA LEU A 113 -6.28 -4.48 3.39
C LEU A 113 -6.45 -3.43 2.27
N ILE A 114 -7.69 -3.12 1.90
CA ILE A 114 -7.99 -2.10 0.89
C ILE A 114 -7.53 -0.73 1.38
N GLN A 115 -7.94 -0.36 2.60
CA GLN A 115 -7.56 0.91 3.19
C GLN A 115 -6.06 0.99 3.48
N THR A 116 -5.46 -0.10 3.97
CA THR A 116 -4.01 -0.18 4.21
C THR A 116 -3.23 0.06 2.91
N THR A 117 -3.60 -0.59 1.81
CA THR A 117 -2.91 -0.45 0.52
C THR A 117 -3.11 0.93 -0.09
N ARG A 118 -4.32 1.48 -0.02
CA ARG A 118 -4.57 2.87 -0.45
C ARG A 118 -3.73 3.87 0.35
N ARG A 119 -3.63 3.68 1.67
CA ARG A 119 -2.81 4.54 2.55
C ARG A 119 -1.33 4.48 2.17
N MET A 120 -0.81 3.29 1.83
CA MET A 120 0.57 3.14 1.34
C MET A 120 0.80 3.89 0.03
N ALA A 121 -0.11 3.78 -0.94
CA ALA A 121 0.00 4.54 -2.20
C ALA A 121 0.00 6.06 -1.95
N ARG A 122 -0.93 6.55 -1.12
CA ARG A 122 -0.97 7.98 -0.74
C ARG A 122 0.28 8.42 0.02
N ALA A 123 0.81 7.57 0.90
CA ALA A 123 2.03 7.86 1.63
C ALA A 123 3.23 7.99 0.68
N LEU A 124 3.31 7.14 -0.35
CA LEU A 124 4.34 7.24 -1.38
C LEU A 124 4.20 8.53 -2.21
N THR A 125 2.98 8.90 -2.60
CA THR A 125 2.72 10.17 -3.30
C THR A 125 3.22 11.36 -2.49
N VAL A 126 2.77 11.47 -1.23
CA VAL A 126 3.18 12.56 -0.33
C VAL A 126 4.69 12.53 -0.07
N PHE A 127 5.29 11.34 0.02
CA PHE A 127 6.73 11.18 0.22
C PHE A 127 7.54 11.74 -0.96
N ILE A 128 7.08 11.52 -2.21
CA ILE A 128 7.72 12.08 -3.40
C ILE A 128 7.49 13.58 -3.50
N GLU A 129 6.27 14.05 -3.24
CA GLU A 129 5.91 15.47 -3.31
C GLU A 129 6.69 16.33 -2.31
N ARG A 130 6.96 15.80 -1.12
CA ARG A 130 7.80 16.47 -0.11
C ARG A 130 9.24 16.72 -0.55
N GLN A 131 9.71 16.04 -1.60
CA GLN A 131 11.03 16.26 -2.19
C GLN A 131 11.02 17.37 -3.26
N GLY A 132 9.88 18.06 -3.45
CA GLY A 132 9.72 19.13 -4.45
C GLY A 132 9.36 18.62 -5.84
N VAL A 133 8.81 17.42 -5.96
CA VAL A 133 8.57 16.73 -7.23
C VAL A 133 7.11 16.39 -7.36
N LYS A 134 6.46 16.87 -8.41
CA LYS A 134 5.09 16.46 -8.72
C LYS A 134 5.12 15.09 -9.38
N VAL A 135 4.30 14.16 -8.89
CA VAL A 135 4.16 12.85 -9.53
C VAL A 135 3.35 13.06 -10.82
N PRO A 136 3.87 12.68 -12.00
CA PRO A 136 3.19 12.90 -13.28
C PRO A 136 1.94 12.03 -13.45
N THR A 137 1.78 10.98 -12.64
CA THR A 137 0.68 10.03 -12.72
C THR A 137 0.27 9.60 -11.32
N GLU A 138 -1.00 9.32 -11.10
CA GLU A 138 -1.47 8.77 -9.84
C GLU A 138 -0.82 7.39 -9.58
N ILE A 139 -0.40 7.17 -8.34
CA ILE A 139 0.20 5.91 -7.92
C ILE A 139 -0.91 4.89 -7.73
N GLU A 140 -0.93 3.83 -8.54
CA GLU A 140 -2.00 2.84 -8.50
C GLU A 140 -1.79 1.83 -7.33
N PRO A 141 -2.71 1.73 -6.37
CA PRO A 141 -2.68 0.72 -5.33
C PRO A 141 -3.16 -0.63 -5.86
N VAL A 142 -2.38 -1.68 -5.64
CA VAL A 142 -2.67 -3.05 -6.08
C VAL A 142 -2.58 -4.00 -4.91
N LEU A 143 -3.63 -4.79 -4.67
CA LEU A 143 -3.65 -5.88 -3.70
C LEU A 143 -3.62 -7.23 -4.44
N ILE A 144 -2.59 -8.03 -4.17
CA ILE A 144 -2.43 -9.38 -4.72
C ILE A 144 -2.66 -10.41 -3.61
N ALA A 145 -3.61 -11.31 -3.83
CA ALA A 145 -3.73 -12.53 -3.05
C ALA A 145 -2.66 -13.52 -3.49
N GLY A 146 -1.64 -13.73 -2.66
CA GLY A 146 -0.54 -14.62 -2.97
C GLY A 146 -0.74 -16.06 -2.51
N ASP A 147 -1.81 -16.36 -1.76
CA ASP A 147 -2.21 -17.73 -1.45
C ASP A 147 -3.40 -18.15 -2.34
N PRO A 148 -3.32 -19.29 -3.06
CA PRO A 148 -4.42 -19.76 -3.90
C PRO A 148 -5.67 -20.18 -3.11
N GLY A 149 -5.54 -20.37 -1.79
CA GLY A 149 -6.67 -20.61 -0.89
C GLY A 149 -7.45 -19.35 -0.52
N LEU A 150 -7.07 -18.17 -1.05
CA LEU A 150 -7.77 -16.91 -0.89
C LEU A 150 -8.67 -16.65 -2.09
N HIS A 151 -9.98 -16.66 -1.87
CA HIS A 151 -10.96 -16.26 -2.86
C HIS A 151 -11.51 -14.88 -2.52
N ILE A 152 -11.50 -13.97 -3.48
CA ILE A 152 -11.95 -12.59 -3.29
C ILE A 152 -13.09 -12.29 -4.25
N GLU A 153 -14.27 -12.02 -3.70
CA GLU A 153 -15.40 -11.49 -4.44
C GLU A 153 -15.26 -9.97 -4.54
N SER A 154 -15.09 -9.47 -5.76
CA SER A 154 -14.80 -8.06 -6.02
C SER A 154 -16.07 -7.34 -6.49
N ASN A 155 -16.51 -6.34 -5.73
CA ASN A 155 -17.64 -5.49 -6.08
C ASN A 155 -17.22 -4.01 -6.03
N ARG A 156 -16.81 -3.48 -7.19
CA ARG A 156 -16.32 -2.09 -7.36
C ARG A 156 -15.32 -1.68 -6.26
N PRO A 157 -14.21 -2.42 -6.08
CA PRO A 157 -13.24 -2.11 -5.04
C PRO A 157 -12.57 -0.75 -5.30
N ALA A 158 -12.18 -0.05 -4.23
CA ALA A 158 -11.50 1.24 -4.30
C ALA A 158 -10.04 1.14 -4.76
N ILE A 159 -9.49 -0.07 -4.82
CA ILE A 159 -8.14 -0.37 -5.31
C ILE A 159 -8.21 -1.55 -6.28
N ARG A 160 -7.17 -1.76 -7.09
CA ARG A 160 -7.10 -2.95 -7.94
C ARG A 160 -6.83 -4.18 -7.07
N VAL A 161 -7.76 -5.12 -7.02
CA VAL A 161 -7.61 -6.38 -6.28
C VAL A 161 -7.52 -7.53 -7.28
N MET A 162 -6.54 -8.39 -7.12
CA MET A 162 -6.36 -9.56 -7.98
C MET A 162 -5.98 -10.82 -7.19
N MET A 163 -6.46 -11.95 -7.70
CA MET A 163 -6.05 -13.28 -7.25
C MET A 163 -4.73 -13.70 -7.93
N ILE A 164 -4.12 -14.77 -7.45
CA ILE A 164 -2.81 -15.25 -7.94
C ILE A 164 -2.82 -15.60 -9.43
N ASP A 165 -3.94 -16.10 -9.94
CA ASP A 165 -4.19 -16.38 -11.35
C ASP A 165 -4.27 -15.10 -12.21
N GLY A 166 -4.78 -14.02 -11.63
CA GLY A 166 -4.86 -12.69 -12.25
C GLY A 166 -3.51 -11.99 -12.44
N ILE A 167 -2.43 -12.46 -11.79
CA ILE A 167 -1.09 -11.86 -11.91
C ILE A 167 -0.60 -11.90 -13.36
N LYS A 168 -0.87 -12.99 -14.09
CA LYS A 168 -0.46 -13.11 -15.50
C LYS A 168 -1.12 -12.03 -16.36
N SER A 169 -2.44 -11.86 -16.25
CA SER A 169 -3.16 -10.81 -16.98
C SER A 169 -2.70 -9.41 -16.60
N PHE A 170 -2.38 -9.18 -15.32
CA PHE A 170 -1.85 -7.90 -14.86
C PHE A 170 -0.50 -7.59 -15.53
N VAL A 171 0.44 -8.54 -15.53
CA VAL A 171 1.75 -8.34 -16.15
C VAL A 171 1.66 -8.16 -17.66
N THR A 172 0.81 -8.95 -18.34
CA THR A 172 0.53 -8.73 -19.78
C THR A 172 -0.06 -7.35 -20.03
N GLY A 173 -0.94 -6.87 -19.13
CA GLY A 173 -1.47 -5.51 -19.17
C GLY A 173 -0.38 -4.45 -19.04
N LEU A 174 0.57 -4.62 -18.10
CA LEU A 174 1.70 -3.72 -17.94
C LEU A 174 2.63 -3.70 -19.16
N ALA A 175 2.90 -4.86 -19.76
CA ALA A 175 3.76 -4.95 -20.93
C ALA A 175 3.14 -4.30 -22.19
N THR A 176 1.81 -4.30 -22.29
CA THR A 176 1.08 -3.74 -23.45
C THR A 176 0.52 -2.34 -23.21
N ALA A 177 0.60 -1.84 -21.97
CA ALA A 177 0.12 -0.51 -21.62
C ALA A 177 0.93 0.58 -22.35
N ARG A 178 0.25 1.68 -22.67
CA ARG A 178 0.90 2.84 -23.27
C ARG A 178 1.90 3.43 -22.27
N PRO A 179 3.13 3.78 -22.70
CA PRO A 179 4.11 4.37 -21.82
C PRO A 179 3.65 5.77 -21.38
N VAL A 180 3.42 5.93 -20.08
CA VAL A 180 3.08 7.20 -19.43
C VAL A 180 4.35 7.86 -18.88
N LEU A 181 5.33 7.06 -18.45
CA LEU A 181 6.60 7.53 -17.90
C LEU A 181 7.75 7.28 -18.88
N SER A 182 8.64 8.28 -19.02
CA SER A 182 9.92 8.08 -19.71
C SER A 182 10.87 7.26 -18.85
N ALA A 183 11.84 6.59 -19.49
CA ALA A 183 12.85 5.81 -18.76
C ALA A 183 13.68 6.67 -17.81
N GLU A 184 13.96 7.93 -18.18
CA GLU A 184 14.65 8.91 -17.34
C GLU A 184 13.83 9.26 -16.09
N SER A 185 12.53 9.51 -16.25
CA SER A 185 11.64 9.77 -15.11
C SER A 185 11.51 8.57 -14.18
N VAL A 186 11.47 7.35 -14.72
CA VAL A 186 11.48 6.12 -13.90
C VAL A 186 12.77 6.01 -13.09
N PHE A 187 13.93 6.29 -13.70
CA PHE A 187 15.22 6.28 -13.02
C PHE A 187 15.31 7.36 -11.94
N GLU A 188 14.94 8.60 -12.26
CA GLU A 188 14.95 9.73 -11.34
C GLU A 188 14.01 9.47 -10.14
N MET A 189 12.81 8.93 -10.39
CA MET A 189 11.87 8.58 -9.33
C MET A 189 12.41 7.46 -8.45
N THR A 190 13.02 6.44 -9.06
CA THR A 190 13.69 5.36 -8.33
C THR A 190 14.79 5.92 -7.43
N GLU A 191 15.66 6.81 -7.95
CA GLU A 191 16.75 7.41 -7.20
C GLU A 191 16.23 8.22 -6.01
N ARG A 192 15.17 9.02 -6.20
CA ARG A 192 14.53 9.82 -5.15
C ARG A 192 13.82 8.98 -4.09
N ILE A 193 13.26 7.84 -4.47
CA ILE A 193 12.68 6.90 -3.51
C ILE A 193 13.79 6.32 -2.63
N LEU A 194 14.91 5.92 -3.23
CA LEU A 194 16.01 5.29 -2.50
C LEU A 194 16.83 6.28 -1.67
N ASN A 195 17.05 7.48 -2.20
CA ASN A 195 17.87 8.54 -1.61
C ASN A 195 17.01 9.81 -1.51
N PRO A 196 16.15 9.92 -0.49
CA PRO A 196 15.28 11.08 -0.34
C PRO A 196 16.12 12.35 -0.20
N ARG A 197 15.93 13.29 -1.12
CA ARG A 197 16.60 14.59 -1.04
C ARG A 197 15.77 15.50 -0.13
N PRO A 198 16.39 16.20 0.84
CA PRO A 198 15.67 17.20 1.60
C PRO A 198 15.13 18.26 0.63
N PRO A 199 13.91 18.79 0.86
CA PRO A 199 13.38 19.85 0.01
C PRO A 199 14.41 20.97 -0.01
N LYS A 200 14.87 21.33 -1.22
CA LYS A 200 15.73 22.49 -1.40
C LYS A 200 14.92 23.66 -0.88
N LYS A 201 15.22 24.14 0.33
CA LYS A 201 14.67 25.39 0.83
C LYS A 201 14.94 26.39 -0.29
N GLU A 202 13.89 26.83 -0.96
CA GLU A 202 13.94 27.99 -1.82
C GLU A 202 14.36 29.12 -0.88
N THR A 203 15.67 29.31 -0.74
CA THR A 203 16.23 30.55 -0.24
C THR A 203 15.61 31.59 -1.15
N PRO A 204 14.72 32.46 -0.66
CA PRO A 204 14.11 33.47 -1.51
C PRO A 204 15.28 34.20 -2.14
N GLU A 205 15.41 34.06 -3.45
CA GLU A 205 16.34 34.85 -4.23
C GLU A 205 15.99 36.28 -3.87
N SER A 206 16.93 36.90 -3.14
CA SER A 206 16.95 38.31 -2.85
C SER A 206 17.01 39.01 -4.20
N SER A 207 15.83 39.21 -4.80
CA SER A 207 15.58 40.16 -5.86
C SER A 207 15.73 41.56 -5.24
N ALA A 208 16.97 41.91 -4.92
CA ALA A 208 17.39 43.30 -4.85
C ALA A 208 18.15 43.55 -6.16
N PRO A 209 17.49 44.09 -7.19
CA PRO A 209 18.22 44.70 -8.29
C PRO A 209 18.93 45.92 -7.71
N THR A 210 20.24 45.81 -7.52
CA THR A 210 21.12 46.98 -7.32
C THR A 210 21.07 47.79 -8.61
N VAL A 211 20.13 48.72 -8.68
CA VAL A 211 20.06 49.74 -9.72
C VAL A 211 21.29 50.66 -9.55
N PRO A 212 22.15 50.81 -10.57
CA PRO A 212 23.20 51.83 -10.55
C PRO A 212 22.57 53.24 -10.64
N PRO A 213 23.03 54.22 -9.84
CA PRO A 213 22.50 55.58 -9.90
C PRO A 213 23.06 56.29 -11.14
N ALA A 214 22.23 56.52 -12.15
CA ALA A 214 22.58 57.34 -13.32
C ALA A 214 21.55 58.46 -13.52
N ALA A 215 22.03 59.69 -13.25
CA ALA A 215 21.72 61.00 -13.80
C ALA A 215 20.34 61.32 -14.41
N ARG A 216 19.72 62.38 -13.86
CA ARG A 216 18.72 63.28 -14.51
C ARG A 216 19.23 63.79 -15.87
N PRO A 217 18.35 63.98 -16.88
CA PRO A 217 17.69 65.29 -17.02
C PRO A 217 16.25 65.31 -17.62
N ALA A 218 15.50 66.31 -17.14
CA ALA A 218 14.53 67.21 -17.81
C ALA A 218 13.26 66.71 -18.55
N PRO A 219 12.18 67.55 -18.57
CA PRO A 219 10.81 67.15 -18.91
C PRO A 219 10.40 67.51 -20.34
N GLY A 220 9.56 66.67 -20.96
CA GLY A 220 8.96 66.95 -22.27
C GLY A 220 7.92 65.90 -22.70
N GLU A 221 6.65 66.31 -22.57
CA GLU A 221 5.50 66.03 -23.44
C GLU A 221 5.00 64.61 -23.79
N SER A 222 3.66 64.56 -23.73
CA SER A 222 2.71 63.76 -24.51
C SER A 222 2.45 62.30 -24.10
N GLN A 223 1.39 62.16 -23.29
CA GLN A 223 0.61 60.94 -23.12
C GLN A 223 -0.12 60.57 -24.42
N PRO A 224 -0.18 59.27 -24.76
CA PRO A 224 -1.41 58.70 -25.28
C PRO A 224 -1.93 57.59 -24.37
N LYS A 225 -3.26 57.48 -24.42
CA LYS A 225 -4.16 56.64 -23.62
C LYS A 225 -3.63 55.23 -23.38
N GLN A 226 -3.52 54.92 -22.08
CA GLN A 226 -3.20 53.62 -21.53
C GLN A 226 -4.37 52.65 -21.77
N GLU A 227 -4.18 51.72 -22.71
CA GLU A 227 -5.04 50.55 -22.85
C GLU A 227 -4.96 49.71 -21.58
N VAL A 228 -6.12 49.52 -20.95
CA VAL A 228 -6.26 48.80 -19.69
C VAL A 228 -6.07 47.31 -19.98
N SER A 229 -4.85 46.82 -19.77
CA SER A 229 -4.47 45.41 -19.91
C SER A 229 -5.44 44.48 -19.17
N ARG A 230 -6.01 43.54 -19.93
CA ARG A 230 -6.89 42.43 -19.48
C ARG A 230 -6.37 41.66 -18.25
N ALA A 231 -5.07 41.74 -17.95
CA ALA A 231 -4.48 41.14 -16.76
C ALA A 231 -5.03 41.70 -15.43
N ARG A 232 -5.46 42.97 -15.36
CA ARG A 232 -6.05 43.54 -14.12
C ARG A 232 -7.45 42.99 -13.81
N ALA A 233 -8.19 42.48 -14.79
CA ALA A 233 -9.50 41.87 -14.56
C ALA A 233 -9.42 40.50 -13.86
N ILE A 234 -8.32 39.76 -14.07
CA ILE A 234 -8.13 38.44 -13.43
C ILE A 234 -7.76 38.61 -11.96
N PHE A 235 -7.00 39.64 -11.61
CA PHE A 235 -6.60 39.90 -10.22
C PHE A 235 -7.72 40.51 -9.35
N ASN A 236 -8.71 41.21 -9.93
CA ASN A 236 -9.87 41.70 -9.16
C ASN A 236 -10.98 40.64 -8.96
N ALA A 237 -10.92 39.49 -9.64
CA ALA A 237 -11.92 38.43 -9.48
C ALA A 237 -11.78 37.65 -8.14
N SER A 238 -10.61 37.69 -7.50
CA SER A 238 -10.37 36.99 -6.22
C SER A 238 -10.92 37.74 -5.00
N GLU A 239 -11.28 39.02 -5.11
CA GLU A 239 -11.82 39.81 -3.99
C GLU A 239 -13.36 39.74 -3.86
N GLN A 240 -14.07 39.12 -4.82
CA GLN A 240 -15.53 38.93 -4.77
C GLN A 240 -15.95 37.49 -4.38
N ALA A 241 -15.11 36.76 -3.66
CA ALA A 241 -15.52 35.49 -3.06
C ALA A 241 -16.53 35.76 -1.94
N ARG A 242 -17.82 35.49 -2.22
CA ARG A 242 -18.89 35.50 -1.22
C ARG A 242 -18.51 34.55 -0.06
N PRO A 243 -18.79 34.92 1.21
CA PRO A 243 -18.54 34.06 2.35
C PRO A 243 -19.33 32.75 2.20
N PHE A 244 -18.63 31.65 2.46
CA PHE A 244 -19.11 30.28 2.36
C PHE A 244 -20.31 30.08 3.30
N SER A 245 -21.50 29.85 2.74
CA SER A 245 -22.71 29.51 3.50
C SER A 245 -22.76 28.00 3.72
N PRO A 246 -22.78 27.50 4.97
CA PRO A 246 -22.96 26.08 5.27
C PRO A 246 -24.33 25.52 4.83
N GLU A 247 -25.28 26.39 4.49
CA GLU A 247 -26.65 26.02 4.11
C GLU A 247 -26.77 25.54 2.65
N ASP A 248 -25.75 25.77 1.81
CA ASP A 248 -25.71 25.30 0.41
C ASP A 248 -25.32 23.80 0.28
N PHE A 249 -25.17 23.07 1.39
CA PHE A 249 -24.88 21.62 1.42
C PHE A 249 -26.11 20.75 1.69
N ASP A 250 -27.31 21.23 1.39
CA ASP A 250 -28.53 20.42 1.47
C ASP A 250 -28.68 19.53 0.21
N PHE A 251 -27.74 18.60 0.03
CA PHE A 251 -27.91 17.46 -0.88
C PHE A 251 -28.76 16.39 -0.19
N ALA A 252 -30.06 16.64 -0.16
CA ALA A 252 -31.06 15.66 0.21
C ALA A 252 -30.97 14.44 -0.72
N MET A 253 -30.44 13.32 -0.20
CA MET A 253 -30.71 11.99 -0.75
C MET A 253 -32.20 11.73 -0.58
N THR A 254 -32.95 12.05 -1.63
CA THR A 254 -34.34 11.62 -1.75
C THR A 254 -34.28 10.17 -2.24
N ASP A 255 -34.70 9.26 -1.37
CA ASP A 255 -34.88 7.83 -1.66
C ASP A 255 -35.94 7.66 -2.78
N ASP A 256 -35.50 7.63 -4.03
CA ASP A 256 -36.31 7.11 -5.14
C ASP A 256 -36.20 5.59 -5.18
N ALA A 257 -36.99 4.96 -4.32
CA ALA A 257 -37.47 3.61 -4.54
C ALA A 257 -38.54 3.65 -5.64
N SER A 258 -38.48 2.66 -6.55
CA SER A 258 -39.49 2.28 -7.57
C SER A 258 -39.16 2.75 -8.99
N PHE A 259 -38.49 1.91 -9.79
CA PHE A 259 -38.83 1.72 -11.22
C PHE A 259 -38.01 0.54 -11.78
N LEU A 260 -38.58 -0.66 -11.77
CA LEU A 260 -38.21 -1.72 -12.72
C LEU A 260 -39.48 -2.37 -13.27
N PRO A 261 -39.66 -2.43 -14.59
CA PRO A 261 -40.79 -3.11 -15.22
C PRO A 261 -40.59 -4.63 -15.24
N GLU A 262 -41.68 -5.35 -14.98
CA GLU A 262 -41.81 -6.81 -15.13
C GLU A 262 -41.51 -7.27 -16.57
N LEU A 263 -40.73 -8.36 -16.69
CA LEU A 263 -40.64 -9.18 -17.90
C LEU A 263 -41.32 -10.53 -17.63
N PRO A 264 -42.18 -11.02 -18.54
CA PRO A 264 -42.79 -12.34 -18.39
C PRO A 264 -42.00 -13.42 -19.14
N GLY A 265 -41.95 -14.61 -18.54
CA GLY A 265 -42.09 -15.85 -19.30
C GLY A 265 -40.92 -16.85 -19.32
N SER A 266 -41.21 -18.03 -18.73
CA SER A 266 -40.79 -19.40 -19.15
C SER A 266 -39.30 -19.78 -19.06
N ALA A 267 -38.87 -20.92 -18.51
CA ALA A 267 -39.53 -22.21 -18.26
C ALA A 267 -38.81 -23.01 -17.13
N PRO A 268 -39.47 -24.05 -16.56
CA PRO A 268 -38.88 -24.96 -15.57
C PRO A 268 -38.30 -26.23 -16.23
N ILE A 269 -37.20 -26.78 -15.70
CA ILE A 269 -36.87 -28.23 -15.72
C ILE A 269 -35.79 -28.52 -14.64
N SER A 270 -36.15 -29.44 -13.74
CA SER A 270 -35.44 -30.22 -12.72
C SER A 270 -34.20 -31.02 -13.19
N PRO A 271 -33.56 -31.93 -12.40
CA PRO A 271 -33.53 -32.15 -10.94
C PRO A 271 -32.10 -32.36 -10.33
N ALA A 272 -32.05 -32.37 -9.00
CA ALA A 272 -31.25 -33.27 -8.14
C ALA A 272 -29.78 -33.55 -8.48
N GLY A 273 -28.88 -32.70 -7.97
CA GLY A 273 -27.47 -33.03 -7.74
C GLY A 273 -27.18 -33.15 -6.24
N ALA A 274 -26.81 -34.35 -5.82
CA ALA A 274 -26.60 -34.78 -4.44
C ALA A 274 -25.86 -33.79 -3.52
N ALA A 275 -26.51 -33.43 -2.42
CA ALA A 275 -25.91 -32.75 -1.28
C ALA A 275 -24.80 -33.62 -0.66
N LYS A 276 -23.55 -33.15 -0.76
CA LYS A 276 -22.43 -33.68 0.03
C LYS A 276 -22.62 -33.29 1.50
N PRO A 277 -22.40 -34.22 2.46
CA PRO A 277 -22.62 -33.96 3.87
C PRO A 277 -21.67 -32.88 4.38
N ALA A 278 -22.25 -31.96 5.16
CA ALA A 278 -21.58 -30.88 5.85
C ALA A 278 -20.35 -31.39 6.62
N GLY A 279 -19.18 -30.84 6.27
CA GLY A 279 -17.94 -31.09 6.98
C GLY A 279 -18.09 -30.71 8.45
N SER A 280 -17.81 -31.67 9.33
CA SER A 280 -17.85 -31.55 10.78
C SER A 280 -17.17 -30.25 11.25
N ALA A 281 -17.93 -29.41 11.94
CA ALA A 281 -17.41 -28.20 12.57
C ALA A 281 -16.25 -28.58 13.50
N LYS A 282 -15.05 -28.09 13.19
CA LYS A 282 -13.87 -28.31 14.03
C LYS A 282 -14.16 -27.78 15.45
N PRO A 283 -13.89 -28.56 16.51
CA PRO A 283 -14.15 -28.13 17.87
C PRO A 283 -13.39 -26.84 18.17
N LYS A 284 -14.10 -25.81 18.64
CA LYS A 284 -13.49 -24.55 19.09
C LYS A 284 -12.48 -24.88 20.19
N ALA A 285 -11.20 -24.61 19.94
CA ALA A 285 -10.15 -24.81 20.91
C ALA A 285 -10.45 -24.02 22.18
N ARG A 286 -10.55 -24.72 23.32
CA ARG A 286 -10.76 -24.11 24.63
C ARG A 286 -9.54 -23.22 24.95
N ARG A 287 -9.78 -21.93 25.14
CA ARG A 287 -8.77 -20.98 25.63
C ARG A 287 -8.87 -20.97 27.15
N ILE A 288 -7.80 -21.33 27.82
CA ILE A 288 -7.68 -21.23 29.29
C ILE A 288 -6.78 -20.01 29.53
N LEU A 289 -7.24 -19.07 30.35
CA LEU A 289 -6.53 -17.82 30.63
C LEU A 289 -6.25 -16.94 29.39
N GLY A 290 -7.10 -17.01 28.35
CA GLY A 290 -6.91 -16.26 27.11
C GLY A 290 -5.79 -16.79 26.19
N MET A 291 -5.04 -17.80 26.62
CA MET A 291 -3.96 -18.42 25.83
C MET A 291 -4.41 -19.72 25.17
N THR A 292 -3.77 -20.06 24.06
CA THR A 292 -3.95 -21.35 23.38
C THR A 292 -3.19 -22.46 24.13
N MET A 293 -3.68 -23.70 24.11
CA MET A 293 -2.99 -24.83 24.77
C MET A 293 -1.54 -25.01 24.31
N LEU A 294 -1.25 -24.68 23.05
CA LEU A 294 0.11 -24.71 22.52
C LEU A 294 1.02 -23.67 23.21
N GLN A 295 0.51 -22.47 23.49
CA GLN A 295 1.26 -21.44 24.22
C GLN A 295 1.53 -21.85 25.66
N ILE A 296 0.54 -22.46 26.34
CA ILE A 296 0.71 -22.98 27.71
C ILE A 296 1.79 -24.07 27.73
N ALA A 297 1.77 -24.99 26.76
CA ALA A 297 2.78 -26.04 26.64
C ALA A 297 4.19 -25.47 26.42
N VAL A 298 4.32 -24.45 25.57
CA VAL A 298 5.61 -23.77 25.35
C VAL A 298 6.10 -23.06 26.62
N ILE A 299 5.24 -22.35 27.33
CA ILE A 299 5.60 -21.68 28.60
C ILE A 299 6.04 -22.70 29.66
N MET A 300 5.31 -23.81 29.80
CA MET A 300 5.65 -24.92 30.70
C MET A 300 7.02 -25.53 30.35
N ALA A 301 7.29 -25.77 29.06
CA ALA A 301 8.58 -26.31 28.62
C ALA A 301 9.74 -25.33 28.91
N LEU A 302 9.52 -24.03 28.70
CA LEU A 302 10.52 -23.00 28.95
C LEU A 302 10.80 -22.85 30.46
N ALA A 303 9.76 -22.93 31.29
CA ALA A 303 9.89 -22.94 32.75
C ALA A 303 10.67 -24.17 33.25
N LEU A 304 10.37 -25.36 32.73
CA LEU A 304 11.12 -26.59 33.05
C LEU A 304 12.59 -26.50 32.64
N CYS A 305 12.89 -25.93 31.48
CA CYS A 305 14.25 -25.73 31.02
C CYS A 305 15.03 -24.75 31.92
N LEU A 306 14.39 -23.66 32.36
CA LEU A 306 14.97 -22.72 33.33
C LEU A 306 15.26 -23.38 34.68
N ILE A 307 14.32 -24.19 35.18
CA ILE A 307 14.52 -24.95 36.43
C ILE A 307 15.70 -25.92 36.27
N ALA A 308 15.81 -26.63 35.15
CA ALA A 308 16.92 -27.54 34.90
C ALA A 308 18.29 -26.81 34.89
N ILE A 309 18.36 -25.62 34.28
CA ILE A 309 19.59 -24.81 34.26
C ILE A 309 19.97 -24.34 35.66
N VAL A 310 19.01 -23.83 36.45
CA VAL A 310 19.27 -23.37 37.83
C VAL A 310 19.71 -24.54 38.70
N THR A 311 19.01 -25.68 38.62
CA THR A 311 19.33 -26.88 39.41
C THR A 311 20.70 -27.42 39.04
N GLY A 312 21.01 -27.50 37.75
CA GLY A 312 22.34 -27.91 37.26
C GLY A 312 23.45 -26.97 37.71
N GLY A 313 23.20 -25.66 37.69
CA GLY A 313 24.14 -24.64 38.19
C GLY A 313 24.42 -24.75 39.69
N VAL A 314 23.39 -24.99 40.50
CA VAL A 314 23.53 -25.19 41.96
C VAL A 314 24.32 -26.47 42.27
N ILE A 315 24.00 -27.57 41.60
CA ILE A 315 24.72 -28.85 41.77
C ILE A 315 26.19 -28.68 41.37
N TYR A 316 26.44 -28.04 40.23
CA TYR A 316 27.80 -27.77 39.76
C TYR A 316 28.58 -26.90 40.75
N TYR A 317 27.96 -25.83 41.27
CA TYR A 317 28.58 -24.96 42.29
C TYR A 317 28.96 -25.74 43.55
N PHE A 318 28.06 -26.59 44.07
CA PHE A 318 28.34 -27.39 45.27
C PHE A 318 29.38 -28.50 45.07
N LEU A 319 29.52 -29.04 43.86
CA LEU A 319 30.49 -30.11 43.59
C LEU A 319 31.90 -29.60 43.30
N TYR A 320 32.03 -28.38 42.77
CA TYR A 320 33.30 -27.89 42.22
C TYR A 320 33.85 -26.63 42.89
N LEU A 321 33.02 -25.84 43.57
CA LEU A 321 33.44 -24.57 44.18
C LEU A 321 33.31 -24.52 45.71
N ALA A 322 32.52 -25.40 46.32
CA ALA A 322 32.39 -25.53 47.77
C ALA A 322 33.31 -26.64 48.30
#